data_AF-P94617-F1
#
_entry.id   AF-P94617-F1
#
_cell.length_a   1.000
_cell.length_b   1.000
_cell.length_c   1.000
_cell.angle_alpha   90.00
_cell.angle_beta   90.00
_cell.angle_gamma   90.00
#
_symmetry.space_group_name_H-M   'P 1'
#
loop_
_entity.id
_entity.type
_entity.pdbx_description
1 polymer ?
#
loop_
_entity_poly.entity_id
_entity_poly.type
_entity_poly.pdbx_seq_one_letter_code
_entity_poly.pdbx_strand_id
1 'polypeptide(L)'
;MRWGDHKEFFVRPVHWIILMLGKDLVPATLLGKMASCETRGHRFHHPKNILVTKPDDYQKLLLTHGMVIADFEKRREKIRDLIQKAASEKGEAIIDEGLLEEVTGMVEWPVILVGNFKAEFLKLPPEVLITTMKVHQRTFPIKNKNGDLLPYFIIVSNIESKNPKRVIVGNERVINARLADASFFYDNDLRTSLENRLPKLGDVIFQRQLGTLADKARRIEKLAAFIAKQINIDEQLAARAGLLSKCDLVSEMVY
;
A
#
# COMPACT_ATOMS: atom_id res chain seq x y z
N MET A 1 14.71 -15.76 -2.36
CA MET A 1 14.46 -17.12 -2.87
C MET A 1 15.74 -17.63 -3.51
N ARG A 2 16.04 -18.94 -3.45
CA ARG A 2 17.07 -19.55 -4.31
C ARG A 2 16.48 -19.74 -5.70
N TRP A 3 17.27 -19.49 -6.74
CA TRP A 3 16.84 -19.64 -8.13
C TRP A 3 17.64 -20.75 -8.80
N GLY A 4 16.96 -21.81 -9.25
CA GLY A 4 17.62 -22.99 -9.84
C GLY A 4 18.60 -23.66 -8.87
N ASP A 5 19.77 -24.04 -9.37
CA ASP A 5 20.82 -24.73 -8.61
C ASP A 5 21.80 -23.74 -7.90
N HIS A 6 21.48 -22.45 -7.90
CA HIS A 6 22.35 -21.39 -7.38
C HIS A 6 22.18 -21.18 -5.87
N LYS A 7 23.29 -20.90 -5.19
CA LYS A 7 23.31 -20.68 -3.73
C LYS A 7 23.00 -19.22 -3.36
N GLU A 8 23.12 -18.31 -4.32
CA GLU A 8 22.92 -16.89 -4.15
C GLU A 8 21.42 -16.54 -4.01
N PHE A 9 21.14 -15.49 -3.24
CA PHE A 9 19.78 -15.03 -2.97
C PHE A 9 19.55 -13.67 -3.63
N PHE A 10 18.53 -13.59 -4.48
CA PHE A 10 17.97 -12.33 -4.96
C PHE A 10 16.44 -12.40 -4.96
N VAL A 11 15.77 -11.27 -4.86
CA VAL A 11 14.30 -11.22 -4.73
C VAL A 11 13.59 -11.63 -6.03
N ARG A 12 14.25 -11.46 -7.19
CA ARG A 12 13.73 -11.79 -8.53
C ARG A 12 14.85 -12.35 -9.42
N PRO A 13 14.54 -12.94 -10.60
CA PRO A 13 15.56 -13.30 -11.57
C PRO A 13 16.38 -12.09 -12.02
N VAL A 14 17.70 -12.21 -12.02
CA VAL A 14 18.59 -11.21 -12.61
C VAL A 14 18.75 -11.46 -14.10
N HIS A 15 18.52 -10.43 -14.90
CA HIS A 15 18.52 -10.52 -16.35
C HIS A 15 19.83 -10.02 -16.98
N TRP A 16 20.50 -9.05 -16.38
CA TRP A 16 21.80 -8.52 -16.79
C TRP A 16 22.54 -7.96 -15.58
N ILE A 17 23.86 -7.78 -15.71
CA ILE A 17 24.73 -7.21 -14.69
C ILE A 17 25.71 -6.29 -15.39
N ILE A 18 25.92 -5.11 -14.80
CA ILE A 18 27.00 -4.20 -15.18
C ILE A 18 28.02 -4.17 -14.06
N LEU A 19 29.28 -4.43 -14.40
CA LEU A 19 30.40 -4.35 -13.47
C LEU A 19 31.57 -3.66 -14.16
N MET A 20 31.87 -2.43 -13.76
CA MET A 20 32.88 -1.59 -14.41
C MET A 20 33.75 -0.90 -13.37
N LEU A 21 35.03 -0.72 -13.71
CA LEU A 21 35.98 0.11 -12.97
C LEU A 21 36.49 1.22 -13.91
N GLY A 22 36.04 2.45 -13.68
CA GLY A 22 36.31 3.54 -14.62
C GLY A 22 35.66 3.27 -15.99
N LYS A 23 36.46 3.03 -17.02
CA LYS A 23 35.98 2.67 -18.38
C LYS A 23 36.10 1.18 -18.68
N ASP A 24 36.76 0.42 -17.81
CA ASP A 24 37.09 -0.97 -18.04
C ASP A 24 35.96 -1.86 -17.54
N LEU A 25 35.53 -2.80 -18.40
CA LEU A 25 34.67 -3.89 -18.00
C LEU A 25 35.45 -4.82 -17.07
N VAL A 26 34.87 -5.17 -15.92
CA VAL A 26 35.43 -6.19 -15.03
C VAL A 26 34.79 -7.54 -15.41
N PRO A 27 35.54 -8.49 -15.98
CA PRO A 27 34.98 -9.78 -16.36
C PRO A 27 34.57 -10.57 -15.13
N ALA A 28 33.26 -10.78 -14.96
CA ALA A 28 32.72 -11.56 -13.86
C ALA A 28 31.43 -12.28 -14.31
N THR A 29 31.15 -13.42 -13.69
CA THR A 29 29.84 -14.06 -13.77
C THR A 29 29.22 -14.04 -12.39
N LEU A 30 28.09 -13.39 -12.25
CA LEU A 30 27.35 -13.27 -11.00
C LEU A 30 25.89 -13.65 -11.27
N LEU A 31 25.26 -14.40 -10.37
CA LEU A 31 23.83 -14.76 -10.49
C LEU A 31 23.48 -15.39 -11.85
N GLY A 32 24.40 -16.17 -12.43
CA GLY A 32 24.24 -16.82 -13.75
C GLY A 32 24.28 -15.86 -14.95
N LYS A 33 24.76 -14.62 -14.79
CA LYS A 33 24.92 -13.63 -15.86
C LYS A 33 26.36 -13.13 -15.93
N MET A 34 26.90 -13.11 -17.16
CA MET A 34 28.17 -12.43 -17.44
C MET A 34 27.96 -10.92 -17.35
N ALA A 35 28.89 -10.23 -16.68
CA ALA A 35 28.92 -8.79 -16.64
C ALA A 35 29.15 -8.21 -18.04
N SER A 36 28.44 -7.13 -18.36
CA SER A 36 28.60 -6.37 -19.60
C SER A 36 28.55 -4.87 -19.34
N CYS A 37 28.72 -4.07 -20.39
CA CYS A 37 28.54 -2.62 -20.34
C CYS A 37 27.11 -2.21 -20.76
N GLU A 38 26.16 -3.14 -20.85
CA GLU A 38 24.81 -2.86 -21.35
C GLU A 38 23.78 -2.86 -20.22
N THR A 39 22.99 -1.80 -20.14
CA THR A 39 21.78 -1.73 -19.31
C THR A 39 20.53 -1.72 -20.18
N ARG A 40 19.36 -1.70 -19.55
CA ARG A 40 18.07 -1.50 -20.20
C ARG A 40 17.30 -0.40 -19.50
N GLY A 41 16.54 0.36 -20.29
CA GLY A 41 15.60 1.33 -19.79
C GLY A 41 14.26 0.69 -19.42
N HIS A 42 13.25 1.54 -19.32
CA HIS A 42 11.89 1.17 -18.99
C HIS A 42 11.32 0.21 -20.01
N ARG A 43 10.77 -0.91 -19.54
CA ARG A 43 10.42 -2.08 -20.38
C ARG A 43 9.47 -1.78 -21.54
N PHE A 44 8.57 -0.82 -21.38
CA PHE A 44 7.59 -0.44 -22.39
C PHE A 44 8.00 0.78 -23.22
N HIS A 45 8.81 1.67 -22.63
CA HIS A 45 9.14 2.95 -23.27
C HIS A 45 10.47 2.92 -23.98
N HIS A 46 11.44 2.17 -23.45
CA HIS A 46 12.76 1.99 -24.03
C HIS A 46 13.24 0.54 -23.87
N PRO A 47 12.73 -0.40 -24.70
CA PRO A 47 13.09 -1.81 -24.62
C PRO A 47 14.51 -2.13 -25.15
N LYS A 48 15.17 -1.16 -25.80
CA LYS A 48 16.50 -1.33 -26.39
C LYS A 48 17.58 -1.31 -25.29
N ASN A 49 18.71 -1.96 -25.58
CA ASN A 49 19.88 -1.88 -24.71
C ASN A 49 20.48 -0.47 -24.77
N ILE A 50 21.05 -0.05 -23.65
CA ILE A 50 21.74 1.22 -23.48
C ILE A 50 23.18 0.91 -23.07
N LEU A 51 24.15 1.33 -23.88
CA LEU A 51 25.57 1.16 -23.57
C LEU A 51 26.00 2.17 -22.51
N VAL A 52 26.61 1.68 -21.44
CA VAL A 52 27.19 2.47 -20.35
C VAL A 52 28.71 2.43 -20.54
N THR A 53 29.32 3.57 -20.85
CA THR A 53 30.77 3.68 -21.11
C THR A 53 31.58 3.96 -19.85
N LYS A 54 30.94 4.52 -18.81
CA LYS A 54 31.50 4.70 -17.46
C LYS A 54 30.36 4.71 -16.42
N PRO A 55 30.62 4.29 -15.17
CA PRO A 55 29.61 4.25 -14.10
C PRO A 55 28.83 5.56 -13.90
N ASP A 56 29.51 6.70 -13.97
CA ASP A 56 28.90 8.03 -13.76
C ASP A 56 27.77 8.36 -14.75
N ASP A 57 27.80 7.75 -15.94
CA ASP A 57 26.79 8.00 -16.96
C ASP A 57 25.50 7.21 -16.72
N TYR A 58 25.52 6.19 -15.84
CA TYR A 58 24.40 5.27 -15.63
C TYR A 58 23.08 5.98 -15.33
N GLN A 59 23.05 6.82 -14.31
CA GLN A 59 21.83 7.54 -13.91
C GLN A 59 21.37 8.50 -15.02
N LYS A 60 22.30 9.20 -15.67
CA LYS A 60 21.99 10.18 -16.72
C LYS A 60 21.43 9.51 -17.97
N LEU A 61 22.00 8.39 -18.39
CA LEU A 61 21.56 7.62 -19.56
C LEU A 61 20.17 7.03 -19.32
N LEU A 62 19.94 6.45 -18.14
CA LEU A 62 18.62 5.93 -17.76
C LEU A 62 17.56 7.02 -17.69
N LEU A 63 17.90 8.20 -17.15
CA LEU A 63 16.97 9.32 -17.06
C LEU A 63 16.60 9.88 -18.44
N THR A 64 17.59 10.09 -19.31
CA THR A 64 17.40 10.81 -20.58
C THR A 64 16.93 9.94 -21.74
N HIS A 65 17.42 8.69 -21.81
CA HIS A 65 17.09 7.77 -22.90
C HIS A 65 16.23 6.62 -22.39
N GLY A 66 16.58 6.08 -21.22
CA GLY A 66 15.93 4.90 -20.66
C GLY A 66 14.54 5.14 -20.08
N MET A 67 14.13 6.38 -19.84
CA MET A 67 12.90 6.71 -19.10
C MET A 67 12.84 6.00 -17.74
N VAL A 68 13.94 6.03 -16.99
CA VAL A 68 14.04 5.45 -15.64
C VAL A 68 14.74 6.45 -14.72
N ILE A 69 14.12 6.76 -13.59
CA ILE A 69 14.79 7.53 -12.53
C ILE A 69 15.48 6.51 -11.61
N ALA A 70 16.78 6.28 -11.80
CA ALA A 70 17.49 5.21 -11.11
C ALA A 70 17.72 5.46 -9.60
N ASP A 71 17.88 6.73 -9.23
CA ASP A 71 18.08 7.15 -7.85
C ASP A 71 16.74 7.11 -7.09
N PHE A 72 16.68 6.29 -6.04
CA PHE A 72 15.46 6.01 -5.30
C PHE A 72 14.90 7.25 -4.60
N GLU A 73 15.75 8.03 -3.91
CA GLU A 73 15.31 9.22 -3.18
C GLU A 73 14.85 10.32 -4.14
N LYS A 74 15.57 10.55 -5.25
CA LYS A 74 15.12 11.50 -6.28
C LYS A 74 13.79 11.09 -6.88
N ARG A 75 13.57 9.77 -7.07
CA ARG A 75 12.31 9.25 -7.60
C ARG A 75 11.18 9.42 -6.58
N ARG A 76 11.42 9.13 -5.31
CA ARG A 76 10.47 9.29 -4.21
C ARG A 76 9.96 10.73 -4.10
N GLU A 77 10.88 11.69 -4.05
CA GLU A 77 10.51 13.11 -3.92
C GLU A 77 9.81 13.61 -5.18
N LYS A 78 10.24 13.18 -6.37
CA LYS A 78 9.50 13.49 -7.60
C LYS A 78 8.08 12.92 -7.59
N ILE A 79 7.87 11.70 -7.11
CA ILE A 79 6.52 11.12 -6.98
C ILE A 79 5.69 11.95 -5.99
N ARG A 80 6.24 12.31 -4.83
CA ARG A 80 5.58 13.15 -3.82
C ARG A 80 5.13 14.48 -4.43
N ASP A 81 6.04 15.20 -5.09
CA ASP A 81 5.76 16.49 -5.71
C ASP A 81 4.65 16.38 -6.77
N LEU A 82 4.71 15.34 -7.61
CA LEU A 82 3.72 15.11 -8.65
C LEU A 82 2.34 14.78 -8.05
N ILE A 83 2.28 13.99 -6.96
CA ILE A 83 1.05 13.70 -6.22
C ILE A 83 0.46 14.98 -5.64
N GLN A 84 1.26 15.78 -4.93
CA GLN A 84 0.80 17.03 -4.31
C GLN A 84 0.30 18.02 -5.36
N LYS A 85 1.04 18.17 -6.48
CA LYS A 85 0.64 19.02 -7.59
C LYS A 85 -0.68 18.57 -8.20
N ALA A 86 -0.85 17.28 -8.48
CA ALA A 86 -2.10 16.76 -9.03
C ALA A 86 -3.28 16.90 -8.06
N ALA A 87 -3.04 16.82 -6.75
CA ALA A 87 -4.07 17.02 -5.74
C ALA A 87 -4.53 18.48 -5.65
N SER A 88 -3.62 19.44 -5.84
CA SER A 88 -3.85 20.86 -5.55
C SER A 88 -5.07 21.49 -6.23
N GLU A 89 -5.47 20.98 -7.41
CA GLU A 89 -6.69 21.41 -8.12
C GLU A 89 -8.00 21.00 -7.42
N LYS A 90 -7.94 19.96 -6.57
CA LYS A 90 -9.11 19.34 -5.92
C LYS A 90 -9.07 19.47 -4.39
N GLY A 91 -7.89 19.45 -3.80
CA GLY A 91 -7.68 19.43 -2.35
C GLY A 91 -6.24 19.08 -2.00
N GLU A 92 -6.05 18.27 -0.97
CA GLU A 92 -4.74 17.82 -0.48
C GLU A 92 -4.67 16.29 -0.53
N ALA A 93 -3.59 15.73 -1.07
CA ALA A 93 -3.38 14.28 -1.06
C ALA A 93 -3.02 13.81 0.35
N ILE A 94 -3.62 12.71 0.78
CA ILE A 94 -3.19 11.97 1.97
C ILE A 94 -2.03 11.07 1.55
N ILE A 95 -0.81 11.46 1.92
CA ILE A 95 0.42 10.72 1.59
C ILE A 95 0.83 9.89 2.80
N ASP A 96 0.64 8.57 2.69
CA ASP A 96 1.21 7.60 3.61
C ASP A 96 2.65 7.28 3.18
N GLU A 97 3.62 7.48 4.08
CA GLU A 97 5.04 7.34 3.75
C GLU A 97 5.43 5.90 3.36
N GLY A 98 4.81 4.90 3.99
CA GLY A 98 5.04 3.50 3.64
C GLY A 98 4.50 3.15 2.25
N LEU A 99 3.31 3.68 1.90
CA LEU A 99 2.77 3.53 0.55
C LEU A 99 3.63 4.27 -0.48
N LEU A 100 4.12 5.46 -0.17
CA LEU A 100 4.99 6.21 -1.06
C LEU A 100 6.30 5.44 -1.33
N GLU A 101 6.89 4.82 -0.31
CA GLU A 101 8.06 3.95 -0.46
C GLU A 101 7.74 2.72 -1.34
N GLU A 102 6.63 2.03 -1.08
CA GLU A 102 6.17 0.89 -1.90
C GLU A 102 6.00 1.28 -3.37
N VAL A 103 5.26 2.37 -3.63
CA VAL A 103 5.02 2.89 -4.98
C VAL A 103 6.33 3.31 -5.66
N THR A 104 7.25 3.93 -4.92
CA THR A 104 8.59 4.28 -5.44
C THR A 104 9.39 3.04 -5.86
N GLY A 105 9.21 1.91 -5.16
CA GLY A 105 9.79 0.62 -5.54
C GLY A 105 9.10 -0.04 -6.76
N MET A 106 7.84 0.28 -7.02
CA MET A 106 7.04 -0.28 -8.12
C MET A 106 7.15 0.50 -9.44
N VAL A 107 7.43 1.80 -9.35
CA VAL A 107 7.36 2.74 -10.47
C VAL A 107 8.75 3.32 -10.74
N GLU A 108 9.28 3.06 -11.93
CA GLU A 108 10.56 3.58 -12.42
C GLU A 108 10.41 4.93 -13.14
N TRP A 109 9.24 5.14 -13.77
CA TRP A 109 8.87 6.36 -14.48
C TRP A 109 7.45 6.83 -14.08
N PRO A 110 7.34 7.76 -13.12
CA PRO A 110 6.05 8.10 -12.56
C PRO A 110 5.22 9.01 -13.47
N VAL A 111 4.00 8.55 -13.75
CA VAL A 111 2.96 9.31 -14.46
C VAL A 111 1.72 9.36 -13.55
N ILE A 112 1.31 10.57 -13.18
CA ILE A 112 0.16 10.77 -12.30
C ILE A 112 -1.13 10.81 -13.10
N LEU A 113 -2.12 10.06 -12.62
CA LEU A 113 -3.50 10.10 -13.09
C LEU A 113 -4.42 10.34 -11.90
N VAL A 114 -5.49 11.09 -12.12
CA VAL A 114 -6.52 11.34 -11.09
C VAL A 114 -7.79 10.64 -11.55
N GLY A 115 -8.35 9.81 -10.68
CA GLY A 115 -9.64 9.16 -10.88
C GLY A 115 -10.64 9.55 -9.80
N ASN A 116 -11.90 9.19 -10.00
CA ASN A 116 -12.96 9.39 -9.03
C ASN A 116 -13.73 8.10 -8.70
N PHE A 117 -14.33 8.07 -7.52
CA PHE A 117 -15.28 7.02 -7.12
C PHE A 117 -16.65 7.61 -6.85
N LYS A 118 -17.67 6.77 -6.74
CA LYS A 118 -19.04 7.24 -6.48
C LYS A 118 -19.10 7.90 -5.11
N ALA A 119 -19.63 9.12 -5.05
CA ALA A 119 -19.73 9.90 -3.82
C ALA A 119 -20.59 9.21 -2.73
N GLU A 120 -21.47 8.28 -3.11
CA GLU A 120 -22.25 7.48 -2.16
C GLU A 120 -21.38 6.72 -1.14
N PHE A 121 -20.15 6.36 -1.51
CA PHE A 121 -19.22 5.67 -0.61
C PHE A 121 -18.64 6.58 0.48
N LEU A 122 -18.79 7.91 0.38
CA LEU A 122 -18.37 8.84 1.44
C LEU A 122 -19.19 8.68 2.74
N LYS A 123 -20.27 7.89 2.73
CA LYS A 123 -20.97 7.46 3.95
C LYS A 123 -20.14 6.50 4.82
N LEU A 124 -19.15 5.81 4.23
CA LEU A 124 -18.29 4.88 4.95
C LEU A 124 -17.28 5.65 5.82
N PRO A 125 -16.82 5.05 6.95
CA PRO A 125 -15.73 5.63 7.72
C PRO A 125 -14.51 5.92 6.84
N PRO A 126 -13.84 7.08 7.01
CA PRO A 126 -12.66 7.43 6.21
C PRO A 126 -11.58 6.36 6.20
N GLU A 127 -11.37 5.68 7.33
CA GLU A 127 -10.38 4.61 7.48
C GLU A 127 -10.65 3.44 6.54
N VAL A 128 -11.93 3.10 6.31
CA VAL A 128 -12.34 2.03 5.38
C VAL A 128 -12.00 2.43 3.95
N LEU A 129 -12.32 3.67 3.57
CA LEU A 129 -12.04 4.20 2.23
C LEU A 129 -10.53 4.23 1.96
N ILE A 130 -9.76 4.81 2.88
CA ILE A 130 -8.30 4.95 2.78
C ILE A 130 -7.63 3.58 2.70
N THR A 131 -8.01 2.65 3.57
CA THR A 131 -7.43 1.29 3.61
C THR A 131 -7.75 0.54 2.32
N THR A 132 -8.98 0.63 1.83
CA THR A 132 -9.40 -0.03 0.58
C THR A 132 -8.59 0.49 -0.61
N MET A 133 -8.42 1.80 -0.72
CA MET A 133 -7.63 2.46 -1.76
C MET A 133 -6.14 2.09 -1.68
N LYS A 134 -5.56 2.16 -0.47
CA LYS A 134 -4.15 1.86 -0.21
C LYS A 134 -3.82 0.39 -0.52
N VAL A 135 -4.52 -0.55 0.11
CA VAL A 135 -4.17 -1.98 0.06
C VAL A 135 -4.46 -2.60 -1.30
N HIS A 136 -5.63 -2.30 -1.89
CA HIS A 136 -6.05 -2.99 -3.11
C HIS A 136 -5.52 -2.34 -4.38
N GLN A 137 -5.30 -1.02 -4.42
CA GLN A 137 -4.93 -0.30 -5.64
C GLN A 137 -3.68 0.58 -5.52
N ARG A 138 -3.08 0.74 -4.33
CA ARG A 138 -1.90 1.58 -4.09
C ARG A 138 -2.12 3.03 -4.56
N THR A 139 -3.31 3.55 -4.29
CA THR A 139 -3.71 4.91 -4.66
C THR A 139 -3.74 5.85 -3.47
N PHE A 140 -3.56 7.14 -3.71
CA PHE A 140 -3.54 8.17 -2.67
C PHE A 140 -4.88 8.92 -2.62
N PRO A 141 -5.62 8.89 -1.50
CA PRO A 141 -6.86 9.64 -1.34
C PRO A 141 -6.64 11.15 -1.38
N ILE A 142 -7.66 11.92 -1.74
CA ILE A 142 -7.67 13.38 -1.62
C ILE A 142 -8.67 13.81 -0.55
N LYS A 143 -8.30 14.76 0.30
CA LYS A 143 -9.16 15.42 1.29
C LYS A 143 -9.34 16.90 0.98
N ASN A 144 -10.42 17.49 1.48
CA ASN A 144 -10.65 18.94 1.44
C ASN A 144 -9.88 19.67 2.55
N LYS A 145 -10.01 21.00 2.62
CA LYS A 145 -9.36 21.83 3.65
C LYS A 145 -9.88 21.59 5.08
N ASN A 146 -11.07 21.04 5.23
CA ASN A 146 -11.68 20.72 6.52
C ASN A 146 -11.25 19.33 7.03
N GLY A 147 -10.55 18.55 6.22
CA GLY A 147 -10.11 17.19 6.53
C GLY A 147 -11.03 16.10 5.98
N ASP A 148 -12.17 16.43 5.38
CA ASP A 148 -13.09 15.43 4.83
C ASP A 148 -12.56 14.84 3.53
N LEU A 149 -12.74 13.52 3.36
CA LEU A 149 -12.39 12.85 2.11
C LEU A 149 -13.26 13.35 0.95
N LEU A 150 -12.60 13.56 -0.18
CA LEU A 150 -13.25 13.84 -1.44
C LEU A 150 -13.35 12.54 -2.27
N PRO A 151 -14.28 12.45 -3.24
CA PRO A 151 -14.47 11.25 -4.05
C PRO A 151 -13.40 11.12 -5.15
N TYR A 152 -12.16 11.49 -4.85
CA TYR A 152 -11.02 11.49 -5.77
C TYR A 152 -9.84 10.75 -5.18
N PHE A 153 -9.06 10.14 -6.07
CA PHE A 153 -7.83 9.45 -5.71
C PHE A 153 -6.79 9.59 -6.81
N ILE A 154 -5.53 9.49 -6.42
CA ILE A 154 -4.36 9.62 -7.27
C ILE A 154 -3.75 8.24 -7.53
N ILE A 155 -3.49 7.98 -8.81
CA ILE A 155 -2.86 6.78 -9.31
C ILE A 155 -1.45 7.17 -9.79
N VAL A 156 -0.45 6.39 -9.41
CA VAL A 156 0.92 6.51 -9.93
C VAL A 156 1.15 5.38 -10.92
N SER A 157 1.06 5.70 -12.22
CA SER A 157 1.33 4.76 -13.31
C SER A 157 2.83 4.72 -13.61
N ASN A 158 3.35 3.53 -13.90
CA ASN A 158 4.70 3.36 -14.45
C ASN A 158 4.76 3.55 -15.97
N ILE A 159 3.60 3.64 -16.63
CA ILE A 159 3.49 3.73 -18.07
C ILE A 159 2.82 5.04 -18.46
N GLU A 160 3.48 5.82 -19.31
CA GLU A 160 2.89 6.90 -20.08
C GLU A 160 1.99 6.31 -21.17
N SER A 161 0.72 6.10 -20.81
CA SER A 161 -0.27 5.48 -21.70
C SER A 161 -0.63 6.43 -22.85
N LYS A 162 -0.78 5.88 -24.06
CA LYS A 162 -1.35 6.60 -25.21
C LYS A 162 -2.85 6.91 -25.02
N ASN A 163 -3.51 6.24 -24.09
CA ASN A 163 -4.91 6.51 -23.73
C ASN A 163 -5.08 6.54 -22.20
N PRO A 164 -4.68 7.65 -21.54
CA PRO A 164 -4.81 7.81 -20.09
C PRO A 164 -6.25 7.68 -19.59
N LYS A 165 -7.23 8.15 -20.38
CA LYS A 165 -8.66 8.08 -20.01
C LYS A 165 -9.12 6.64 -19.75
N ARG A 166 -8.70 5.68 -20.60
CA ARG A 166 -9.02 4.25 -20.38
C ARG A 166 -8.37 3.69 -19.12
N VAL A 167 -7.16 4.14 -18.79
CA VAL A 167 -6.47 3.72 -17.55
C VAL A 167 -7.22 4.23 -16.33
N ILE A 168 -7.66 5.50 -16.35
CA ILE A 168 -8.47 6.10 -15.29
C ILE A 168 -9.75 5.30 -15.10
N VAL A 169 -10.58 5.15 -16.15
CA VAL A 169 -11.85 4.39 -16.07
C VAL A 169 -11.65 2.95 -15.58
N GLY A 170 -10.56 2.31 -15.99
CA GLY A 170 -10.21 0.97 -15.49
C GLY A 170 -9.97 0.93 -13.99
N ASN A 171 -9.19 1.88 -13.46
CA ASN A 171 -8.92 1.99 -12.03
C ASN A 171 -10.18 2.38 -11.24
N GLU A 172 -10.98 3.32 -11.77
CA GLU A 172 -12.26 3.71 -11.16
C GLU A 172 -13.20 2.51 -11.03
N ARG A 173 -13.31 1.67 -12.08
CA ARG A 173 -14.12 0.45 -12.03
C ARG A 173 -13.68 -0.48 -10.90
N VAL A 174 -12.36 -0.66 -10.74
CA VAL A 174 -11.81 -1.53 -9.69
C VAL A 174 -12.06 -0.95 -8.30
N ILE A 175 -11.78 0.35 -8.08
CA ILE A 175 -12.03 1.02 -6.81
C ILE A 175 -13.51 0.95 -6.43
N ASN A 176 -14.42 1.29 -7.36
CA ASN A 176 -15.85 1.26 -7.07
C ASN A 176 -16.35 -0.14 -6.72
N ALA A 177 -15.83 -1.19 -7.38
CA ALA A 177 -16.16 -2.57 -7.01
C ALA A 177 -15.69 -2.91 -5.60
N ARG A 178 -14.45 -2.56 -5.23
CA ARG A 178 -13.90 -2.80 -3.89
C ARG A 178 -14.63 -2.01 -2.79
N LEU A 179 -15.02 -0.78 -3.08
CA LEU A 179 -15.80 0.04 -2.16
C LEU A 179 -17.25 -0.46 -2.01
N ALA A 180 -17.83 -1.05 -3.06
CA ALA A 180 -19.12 -1.72 -2.95
C ALA A 180 -19.04 -2.94 -2.04
N ASP A 181 -18.01 -3.78 -2.18
CA ASP A 181 -17.75 -4.91 -1.28
C ASP A 181 -17.59 -4.43 0.18
N ALA A 182 -16.74 -3.42 0.41
CA ALA A 182 -16.54 -2.85 1.73
C ALA A 182 -17.83 -2.24 2.33
N SER A 183 -18.63 -1.55 1.51
CA SER A 183 -19.92 -1.01 1.98
C SER A 183 -20.88 -2.12 2.36
N PHE A 184 -20.92 -3.22 1.60
CA PHE A 184 -21.77 -4.36 1.91
C PHE A 184 -21.41 -4.97 3.27
N PHE A 185 -20.12 -5.25 3.51
CA PHE A 185 -19.66 -5.80 4.77
C PHE A 185 -19.90 -4.84 5.95
N TYR A 186 -19.65 -3.55 5.75
CA TYR A 186 -19.93 -2.54 6.77
C TYR A 186 -21.42 -2.44 7.11
N ASP A 187 -22.28 -2.34 6.10
CA ASP A 187 -23.73 -2.25 6.29
C ASP A 187 -24.29 -3.53 6.93
N ASN A 188 -23.74 -4.70 6.60
CA ASN A 188 -24.11 -5.95 7.26
C ASN A 188 -23.62 -5.99 8.71
N ASP A 189 -22.40 -5.50 8.96
CA ASP A 189 -21.82 -5.53 10.29
C ASP A 189 -22.59 -4.67 11.30
N LEU A 190 -23.13 -3.53 10.85
CA LEU A 190 -23.97 -2.62 11.64
C LEU A 190 -25.32 -3.24 12.07
N ARG A 191 -25.77 -4.32 11.44
CA ARG A 191 -27.04 -4.99 11.80
C ARG A 191 -26.95 -5.81 13.09
N THR A 192 -25.73 -6.14 13.54
CA THR A 192 -25.51 -6.96 14.72
C THR A 192 -24.72 -6.19 15.77
N SER A 193 -25.30 -6.02 16.96
CA SER A 193 -24.61 -5.37 18.08
C SER A 193 -23.35 -6.12 18.50
N LEU A 194 -22.41 -5.42 19.14
CA LEU A 194 -21.18 -6.05 19.64
C LEU A 194 -21.48 -7.13 20.68
N GLU A 195 -22.51 -6.94 21.52
CA GLU A 195 -22.95 -7.93 22.50
C GLU A 195 -23.35 -9.25 21.85
N ASN A 196 -24.10 -9.17 20.75
CA ASN A 196 -24.55 -10.35 20.00
C ASN A 196 -23.42 -11.06 19.25
N ARG A 197 -22.27 -10.40 19.09
CA ARG A 197 -21.05 -10.99 18.50
C ARG A 197 -20.18 -11.70 19.52
N LEU A 198 -20.31 -11.38 20.82
CA LEU A 198 -19.48 -11.94 21.89
C LEU A 198 -19.42 -13.48 21.87
N PRO A 199 -20.53 -14.23 21.64
CA PRO A 199 -20.46 -15.69 21.59
C PRO A 199 -19.53 -16.23 20.50
N LYS A 200 -19.45 -15.57 19.33
CA LYS A 200 -18.57 -15.99 18.22
C LYS A 200 -17.09 -15.90 18.56
N LEU A 201 -16.70 -15.09 19.56
CA LEU A 201 -15.31 -15.05 20.02
C LEU A 201 -14.86 -16.37 20.69
N GLY A 202 -15.81 -17.23 21.09
CA GLY A 202 -15.52 -18.56 21.61
C GLY A 202 -14.95 -19.50 20.54
N ASP A 203 -15.23 -19.25 19.26
CA ASP A 203 -14.75 -20.09 18.17
C ASP A 203 -13.31 -19.74 17.75
N VAL A 204 -12.79 -18.61 18.22
CA VAL A 204 -11.45 -18.11 17.85
C VAL A 204 -10.47 -18.39 18.97
N ILE A 205 -9.54 -19.32 18.72
CA ILE A 205 -8.46 -19.65 19.66
C ILE A 205 -7.53 -18.45 19.78
N PHE A 206 -7.37 -17.91 20.99
CA PHE A 206 -6.38 -16.87 21.25
C PHE A 206 -4.99 -17.48 21.43
N GLN A 207 -4.89 -18.46 22.34
CA GLN A 207 -3.67 -19.23 22.56
C GLN A 207 -4.05 -20.53 23.28
N ARG A 208 -3.40 -21.64 22.94
CA ARG A 208 -3.79 -23.00 23.36
C ARG A 208 -3.97 -23.20 24.87
N GLN A 209 -3.15 -22.59 25.71
CA GLN A 209 -3.21 -22.66 27.18
C GLN A 209 -4.02 -21.51 27.81
N LEU A 210 -4.25 -20.41 27.09
CA LEU A 210 -4.99 -19.23 27.56
C LEU A 210 -6.44 -19.18 27.05
N GLY A 211 -6.85 -20.14 26.22
CA GLY A 211 -8.21 -20.31 25.72
C GLY A 211 -8.53 -19.47 24.48
N THR A 212 -9.78 -19.03 24.42
CA THR A 212 -10.40 -18.36 23.27
C THR A 212 -10.29 -16.83 23.37
N LEU A 213 -10.68 -16.11 22.31
CA LEU A 213 -10.83 -14.65 22.39
C LEU A 213 -11.95 -14.24 23.35
N ALA A 214 -13.00 -15.05 23.53
CA ALA A 214 -14.01 -14.81 24.55
C ALA A 214 -13.41 -14.86 25.97
N ASP A 215 -12.53 -15.83 26.23
CA ASP A 215 -11.84 -15.94 27.53
C ASP A 215 -10.91 -14.73 27.75
N LYS A 216 -10.23 -14.28 26.69
CA LYS A 216 -9.42 -13.06 26.75
C LYS A 216 -10.28 -11.83 27.03
N ALA A 217 -11.43 -11.68 26.38
CA ALA A 217 -12.34 -10.55 26.60
C ALA A 217 -12.82 -10.49 28.06
N ARG A 218 -13.19 -11.62 28.66
CA ARG A 218 -13.56 -11.70 30.10
C ARG A 218 -12.42 -11.35 31.04
N ARG A 219 -11.17 -11.66 30.68
CA ARG A 219 -9.99 -11.22 31.46
C ARG A 219 -9.81 -9.70 31.35
N ILE A 220 -9.98 -9.12 30.17
CA ILE A 220 -9.90 -7.68 29.95
C ILE A 220 -11.02 -6.95 30.70
N GLU A 221 -12.25 -7.44 30.67
CA GLU A 221 -13.39 -6.94 31.46
C GLU A 221 -13.03 -6.79 32.94
N LYS A 222 -12.55 -7.87 33.57
CA LYS A 222 -12.16 -7.86 35.00
C LYS A 222 -11.02 -6.88 35.28
N LEU A 223 -10.03 -6.84 34.40
CA LEU A 223 -8.88 -5.95 34.55
C LEU A 223 -9.29 -4.47 34.38
N ALA A 224 -10.15 -4.17 33.41
CA ALA A 224 -10.66 -2.84 33.16
C ALA A 224 -11.47 -2.32 34.36
N ALA A 225 -12.36 -3.15 34.93
CA ALA A 225 -13.10 -2.82 36.15
C ALA A 225 -12.15 -2.55 37.34
N PHE A 226 -11.15 -3.41 37.53
CA PHE A 226 -10.16 -3.24 38.59
C PHE A 226 -9.40 -1.92 38.47
N ILE A 227 -8.91 -1.58 37.28
CA ILE A 227 -8.19 -0.32 37.04
C ILE A 227 -9.12 0.87 37.23
N ALA A 228 -10.35 0.80 36.71
CA ALA A 228 -11.35 1.86 36.84
C ALA A 228 -11.59 2.26 38.29
N LYS A 229 -11.70 1.26 39.17
CA LYS A 229 -11.80 1.46 40.62
C LYS A 229 -10.62 2.23 41.21
N GLN A 230 -9.40 1.94 40.78
CA GLN A 230 -8.18 2.58 41.32
C GLN A 230 -8.07 4.05 40.92
N ILE A 231 -8.61 4.42 39.74
CA ILE A 231 -8.57 5.80 39.23
C ILE A 231 -9.90 6.54 39.38
N ASN A 232 -10.83 5.98 40.15
CA ASN A 232 -12.13 6.57 40.49
C ASN A 232 -12.99 6.93 39.27
N ILE A 233 -13.07 6.03 38.29
CA ILE A 233 -14.01 6.09 37.15
C ILE A 233 -15.03 4.93 37.22
N ASP A 234 -16.08 4.99 36.40
CA ASP A 234 -17.16 4.00 36.40
C ASP A 234 -16.67 2.57 36.07
N GLU A 235 -16.72 1.69 37.08
CA GLU A 235 -16.30 0.29 36.97
C GLU A 235 -17.14 -0.51 35.97
N GLN A 236 -18.45 -0.24 35.89
CA GLN A 236 -19.38 -1.00 35.03
C GLN A 236 -19.17 -0.65 33.56
N LEU A 237 -18.99 0.64 33.25
CA LEU A 237 -18.68 1.08 31.89
C LEU A 237 -17.32 0.55 31.43
N ALA A 238 -16.31 0.58 32.30
CA ALA A 238 -14.99 0.02 31.98
C ALA A 238 -15.05 -1.50 31.77
N ALA A 239 -15.78 -2.24 32.61
CA ALA A 239 -16.00 -3.67 32.44
C ALA A 239 -16.65 -3.97 31.08
N ARG A 240 -17.74 -3.27 30.74
CA ARG A 240 -18.45 -3.45 29.47
C ARG A 240 -17.55 -3.13 28.28
N ALA A 241 -16.79 -2.04 28.32
CA ALA A 241 -15.84 -1.68 27.27
C ALA A 241 -14.78 -2.79 27.09
N GLY A 242 -14.23 -3.31 28.19
CA GLY A 242 -13.26 -4.40 28.17
C GLY A 242 -13.84 -5.68 27.55
N LEU A 243 -15.07 -6.04 27.91
CA LEU A 243 -15.77 -7.22 27.40
C LEU A 243 -16.02 -7.13 25.89
N LEU A 244 -16.39 -5.96 25.37
CA LEU A 244 -16.73 -5.76 23.95
C LEU A 244 -15.54 -5.42 23.05
N SER A 245 -14.36 -5.16 23.64
CA SER A 245 -13.14 -4.67 22.96
C SER A 245 -12.52 -5.57 21.88
N LYS A 246 -13.08 -6.77 21.68
CA LYS A 246 -12.61 -7.76 20.70
C LYS A 246 -13.70 -8.25 19.76
N CYS A 247 -14.94 -7.77 19.91
CA CYS A 247 -16.07 -8.20 19.10
C CYS A 247 -15.94 -7.79 17.62
N ASP A 248 -15.08 -6.82 17.30
CA ASP A 248 -14.72 -6.42 15.94
C ASP A 248 -13.97 -7.53 15.18
N LEU A 249 -13.19 -8.37 15.87
CA LEU A 249 -12.39 -9.43 15.23
C LEU A 249 -13.22 -10.53 14.55
N VAL A 250 -14.54 -10.57 14.81
CA VAL A 250 -15.50 -11.48 14.18
C VAL A 250 -16.52 -10.71 13.33
N SER A 251 -16.18 -9.49 12.94
CA SER A 251 -16.90 -8.71 11.95
C SER A 251 -16.42 -9.06 10.55
N GLU A 252 -17.31 -8.96 9.56
CA GLU A 252 -16.98 -9.29 8.17
C GLU A 252 -16.00 -8.27 7.57
N MET A 253 -15.95 -7.05 8.10
CA MET A 253 -14.95 -6.05 7.76
C MET A 253 -13.52 -6.41 8.19
N VAL A 254 -13.36 -7.28 9.19
CA VAL A 254 -12.06 -7.60 9.80
C VAL A 254 -11.63 -9.06 9.53
N TYR A 255 -12.58 -9.99 9.56
CA TYR A 255 -12.36 -11.44 9.49
C TYR A 255 -11.98 -11.95 8.09
#